data_AF-A0A2J4GA39-F1
#
_entry.id   AF-A0A2J4GA39-F1
#
_cell.length_a   1.000
_cell.length_b   1.000
_cell.length_c   1.000
_cell.angle_alpha   90.00
_cell.angle_beta   90.00
_cell.angle_gamma   90.00
#
_symmetry.space_group_name_H-M   'P 1'
#
loop_
_entity.id
_entity.type
_entity.pdbx_description
1 polymer ?
#
loop_
_entity_poly.entity_id
_entity_poly.type
_entity_poly.pdbx_seq_one_letter_code
_entity_poly.pdbx_strand_id
1 'polypeptide(L)'
;MELVELKSRVLRLLREDEEFRYAVAGLIGLDEVLKRLDRHEEGLVKLREDFNRLREDMIEGFKRHEEEMARLREDFNRALQAIDKRFEVMDRRLTRVEQTLEKLTVDVEDEARSIIRYRLREELGLDIELGSLVLPDLEIDIYGVADDLCVIGEATVRGGVSALVKLLEKAEVLRSRYPDKLRPKTIMVIYVSLALPELVDEARKRGVWLLKATGDYYKPEI
;
A
#
# COMPACT_ATOMS: atom_id res chain seq x y z
N MET A 1 3.18 34.68 97.51
CA MET A 1 3.50 33.39 98.15
C MET A 1 2.59 32.28 97.63
N GLU A 2 1.28 32.48 97.61
CA GLU A 2 0.29 31.48 97.15
C GLU A 2 0.47 30.94 95.72
N LEU A 3 0.83 31.78 94.73
CA LEU A 3 0.96 31.29 93.34
C LEU A 3 2.15 30.34 93.15
N VAL A 4 3.25 30.57 93.90
CA VAL A 4 4.44 29.70 93.87
C VAL A 4 4.12 28.36 94.53
N GLU A 5 3.32 28.39 95.60
CA GLU A 5 2.85 27.21 96.30
C GLU A 5 1.87 26.38 95.45
N LEU A 6 0.92 27.04 94.77
CA LEU A 6 0.00 26.39 93.84
C LEU A 6 0.73 25.71 92.68
N LYS A 7 1.66 26.41 92.01
CA LYS A 7 2.48 25.81 90.95
C LYS A 7 3.28 24.61 91.44
N SER A 8 3.89 24.71 92.62
CA SER A 8 4.65 23.61 93.24
C SER A 8 3.76 22.39 93.52
N ARG A 9 2.53 22.63 93.98
CA ARG A 9 1.55 21.58 94.27
C ARG A 9 1.02 20.91 93.01
N VAL A 10 0.73 21.68 91.95
CA VAL A 10 0.36 21.13 90.63
C VAL A 10 1.49 20.30 90.03
N LEU A 11 2.75 20.76 90.10
CA LEU A 11 3.90 20.00 89.62
C LEU A 11 4.14 18.72 90.43
N ARG A 12 3.87 18.73 91.74
CA ARG A 12 3.93 17.52 92.57
C ARG A 12 2.85 16.52 92.17
N LEU A 13 1.61 16.97 92.02
CA LEU A 13 0.50 16.13 91.55
C LEU A 13 0.80 15.52 90.17
N LEU A 14 1.38 16.28 89.23
CA LEU A 14 1.80 15.73 87.93
C LEU A 14 2.90 14.65 88.02
N ARG A 15 3.72 14.63 89.08
CA ARG A 15 4.80 13.64 89.27
C ARG A 15 4.36 12.41 90.05
N GLU A 16 3.56 12.62 91.08
CA GLU A 16 3.23 11.59 92.08
C GLU A 16 1.85 10.97 91.85
N ASP A 17 0.91 11.71 91.26
CA ASP A 17 -0.45 11.23 90.96
C ASP A 17 -0.54 10.83 89.47
N GLU A 18 -0.98 9.60 89.20
CA GLU A 18 -1.08 9.05 87.85
C GLU A 18 -2.41 9.44 87.17
N GLU A 19 -3.51 9.42 87.90
CA GLU A 19 -4.85 9.74 87.40
C GLU A 19 -4.95 11.22 87.04
N PHE A 20 -4.46 12.11 87.91
CA PHE A 20 -4.41 13.55 87.65
C PHE A 20 -3.56 13.87 86.42
N ARG A 21 -2.43 13.17 86.25
CA ARG A 21 -1.51 13.37 85.11
C ARG A 21 -2.12 12.95 83.79
N TYR A 22 -2.81 11.80 83.74
CA TYR A 22 -3.51 11.38 82.54
C TYR A 22 -4.70 12.27 82.23
N ALA A 23 -5.43 12.75 83.24
CA ALA A 23 -6.51 13.73 83.03
C ALA A 23 -5.98 15.03 82.42
N VAL A 24 -4.89 15.58 82.94
CA VAL A 24 -4.25 16.79 82.38
C VAL A 24 -3.67 16.53 80.99
N ALA A 25 -3.02 15.38 80.77
CA ALA A 25 -2.51 14.99 79.46
C ALA A 25 -3.64 14.80 78.42
N GLY A 26 -4.78 14.27 78.85
CA GLY A 26 -5.99 14.15 78.03
C GLY A 26 -6.59 15.52 77.68
N LEU A 27 -6.70 16.42 78.65
CA LEU A 27 -7.22 17.77 78.45
C LEU A 27 -6.31 18.61 77.52
N ILE A 28 -5.00 18.57 77.72
CA ILE A 28 -4.03 19.27 76.87
C ILE A 28 -3.91 18.60 75.49
N GLY A 29 -3.94 17.26 75.45
CA GLY A 29 -3.85 16.48 74.22
C GLY A 29 -5.07 16.62 73.32
N LEU A 30 -6.27 16.75 73.89
CA LEU A 30 -7.52 16.90 73.13
C LEU A 30 -7.56 18.24 72.38
N ASP A 31 -7.06 19.33 72.97
CA ASP A 31 -6.97 20.65 72.32
C ASP A 31 -6.05 20.61 71.08
N GLU A 32 -4.90 19.94 71.18
CA GLU A 32 -3.99 19.75 70.04
C GLU A 32 -4.60 18.84 68.96
N VAL A 33 -5.38 17.82 69.35
CA VAL A 33 -6.13 16.97 68.42
C VAL A 33 -7.18 17.77 67.67
N LEU A 34 -7.97 18.61 68.36
CA LEU A 34 -8.98 19.46 67.72
C LEU A 34 -8.34 20.45 66.73
N LYS A 35 -7.24 21.12 67.11
CA LYS A 35 -6.49 22.00 66.18
C LYS A 35 -5.92 21.28 64.96
N ARG A 36 -5.58 20.00 65.07
CA ARG A 36 -5.17 19.18 63.91
C ARG A 36 -6.37 18.83 63.03
N LEU A 37 -7.51 18.50 63.64
CA LEU A 37 -8.75 18.25 62.91
C LEU A 37 -9.21 19.49 62.14
N ASP A 38 -9.16 20.68 62.73
CA ASP A 38 -9.49 21.94 62.05
C ASP A 38 -8.58 22.17 60.84
N ARG A 39 -7.26 21.99 61.01
CA ARG A 39 -6.29 22.09 59.90
C ARG A 39 -6.53 21.05 58.81
N HIS A 40 -6.93 19.83 59.18
CA HIS A 40 -7.27 18.79 58.22
C HIS A 40 -8.58 19.12 57.48
N GLU A 41 -9.58 19.67 58.16
CA GLU A 41 -10.83 20.11 57.55
C GLU A 41 -10.58 21.22 56.52
N GLU A 42 -9.77 22.23 56.86
CA GLU A 42 -9.31 23.26 55.91
C GLU A 42 -8.59 22.63 54.70
N GLY A 43 -7.75 21.63 54.93
CA GLY A 43 -7.07 20.87 53.88
C GLY A 43 -8.04 20.12 52.96
N LEU A 44 -9.07 19.50 53.53
CA LEU A 44 -10.11 18.78 52.79
C LEU A 44 -10.98 19.73 51.95
N VAL A 45 -11.29 20.92 52.46
CA VAL A 45 -12.02 21.96 51.72
C VAL A 45 -11.22 22.38 50.49
N LYS A 46 -9.94 22.73 50.66
CA LYS A 46 -9.06 23.11 49.54
C LYS A 46 -8.92 22.00 48.52
N LEU A 47 -8.73 20.75 48.97
CA LEU A 47 -8.64 19.61 48.07
C LEU A 47 -9.94 19.41 47.27
N ARG A 48 -11.11 19.64 47.88
CA ARG A 48 -12.40 19.56 47.20
C ARG A 48 -12.56 20.66 46.16
N GLU A 49 -12.12 21.88 46.47
CA GLU A 49 -12.11 23.00 45.51
C GLU A 49 -11.20 22.70 44.31
N ASP A 50 -9.97 22.25 44.56
CA ASP A 50 -9.02 21.90 43.50
C ASP A 50 -9.54 20.74 42.63
N PHE A 51 -10.16 19.74 43.26
CA PHE A 51 -10.76 18.62 42.54
C PHE A 51 -11.95 19.04 41.67
N ASN A 52 -12.79 19.98 42.14
CA ASN A 52 -13.88 20.53 41.36
C ASN A 52 -13.36 21.32 40.14
N ARG A 53 -12.33 22.16 40.33
CA ARG A 53 -11.69 22.88 39.21
C ARG A 53 -11.10 21.93 38.19
N LEU A 54 -10.36 20.91 38.65
CA LEU A 54 -9.80 19.90 37.73
C LEU A 54 -10.90 19.18 36.95
N ARG A 55 -12.04 18.86 37.59
CA ARG A 55 -13.18 18.23 36.91
C ARG A 55 -13.79 19.16 35.86
N GLU A 56 -13.92 20.44 36.15
CA GLU A 56 -14.41 21.45 35.20
C GLU A 56 -13.48 21.58 33.99
N ASP A 57 -12.16 21.72 34.23
CA ASP A 57 -11.13 21.79 33.20
C ASP A 57 -11.12 20.54 32.31
N MET A 58 -11.29 19.35 32.92
CA MET A 58 -11.39 18.09 32.17
C MET A 58 -12.63 18.06 31.29
N ILE A 59 -13.80 18.47 31.79
CA ILE A 59 -15.03 18.50 31.01
C ILE A 59 -14.89 19.47 29.82
N GLU A 60 -14.30 20.64 30.03
CA GLU A 60 -14.05 21.59 28.95
C GLU A 60 -13.01 21.07 27.95
N GLY A 61 -11.96 20.40 28.43
CA GLY A 61 -10.98 19.72 27.58
C GLY A 61 -11.62 18.65 26.69
N PHE A 62 -12.49 17.81 27.26
CA PHE A 62 -13.22 16.79 26.49
C PHE A 62 -14.14 17.39 25.44
N LYS A 63 -14.88 18.47 25.77
CA LYS A 63 -15.74 19.16 24.80
C LYS A 63 -14.94 19.71 23.61
N ARG A 64 -13.82 20.38 23.87
CA ARG A 64 -12.92 20.88 22.81
C ARG A 64 -12.40 19.75 21.93
N HIS A 65 -12.02 18.63 22.54
CA HIS A 65 -11.52 17.49 21.78
C HIS A 65 -12.62 16.82 20.94
N GLU A 66 -13.84 16.74 21.46
CA GLU A 66 -14.99 16.22 20.71
C GLU A 66 -15.32 17.09 19.49
N GLU A 67 -15.28 18.42 19.65
CA GLU A 67 -15.45 19.36 18.54
C GLU A 67 -14.33 19.23 17.48
N GLU A 68 -13.08 19.09 17.90
CA GLU A 68 -11.94 18.89 17.00
C GLU A 68 -12.05 17.56 16.24
N MET A 69 -12.41 16.48 16.93
CA MET A 69 -12.64 15.17 16.33
C MET A 69 -13.80 15.20 15.34
N ALA A 70 -14.87 15.95 15.61
CA ALA A 70 -15.99 16.12 14.67
C ALA A 70 -15.53 16.82 13.39
N ARG A 71 -14.78 17.92 13.51
CA ARG A 71 -14.22 18.65 12.35
C ARG A 71 -13.28 17.78 11.52
N LEU A 72 -12.38 17.05 12.16
CA LEU A 72 -11.48 16.13 11.47
C LEU A 72 -12.23 15.04 10.71
N ARG A 73 -13.31 14.49 11.26
CA ARG A 73 -14.16 13.53 10.54
C ARG A 73 -14.83 14.15 9.32
N GLU A 74 -15.33 15.38 9.43
CA GLU A 74 -15.93 16.08 8.28
C GLU A 74 -14.91 16.33 7.16
N ASP A 75 -13.73 16.82 7.51
CA ASP A 75 -12.66 17.08 6.54
C ASP A 75 -12.16 15.79 5.89
N PHE A 76 -12.02 14.71 6.67
CA PHE A 76 -11.68 13.40 6.16
C PHE A 76 -12.72 12.87 5.16
N ASN A 77 -14.01 12.99 5.50
CA ASN A 77 -15.09 12.58 4.59
C ASN A 77 -15.11 13.40 3.30
N ARG A 78 -14.85 14.71 3.36
CA ARG A 78 -14.72 15.55 2.16
C ARG A 78 -13.53 15.15 1.30
N ALA A 79 -12.40 14.82 1.93
CA ALA A 79 -11.21 14.35 1.22
C ALA A 79 -11.48 13.03 0.50
N LEU A 80 -12.13 12.06 1.15
CA LEU A 80 -12.53 10.80 0.53
C LEU A 80 -13.45 11.02 -0.67
N GLN A 81 -14.49 11.85 -0.53
CA GLN A 81 -15.38 12.17 -1.65
C GLN A 81 -14.65 12.82 -2.84
N ALA A 82 -13.64 13.66 -2.57
CA ALA A 82 -12.84 14.26 -3.63
C ALA A 82 -11.94 13.23 -4.33
N ILE A 83 -11.43 12.26 -3.57
CA ILE A 83 -10.64 11.13 -4.08
C ILE A 83 -11.51 10.24 -4.97
N ASP A 84 -12.70 9.85 -4.51
CA ASP A 84 -13.63 9.00 -5.29
C ASP A 84 -13.98 9.64 -6.64
N LYS A 85 -14.31 10.94 -6.65
CA LYS A 85 -14.57 11.68 -7.90
C LYS A 85 -13.38 11.70 -8.85
N ARG A 86 -12.15 11.76 -8.33
CA ARG A 86 -10.93 11.71 -9.15
C ARG A 86 -10.72 10.31 -9.73
N PHE A 87 -11.00 9.26 -8.96
CA PHE A 87 -10.95 7.88 -9.44
C PHE A 87 -11.95 7.64 -10.56
N GLU A 88 -13.22 8.07 -10.42
CA GLU A 88 -14.22 7.94 -11.49
C GLU A 88 -13.79 8.59 -12.82
N VAL A 89 -13.16 9.78 -12.75
CA VAL A 89 -12.64 10.46 -13.93
C VAL A 89 -11.45 9.71 -14.53
N MET A 90 -10.58 9.16 -13.68
CA MET A 90 -9.43 8.37 -14.10
C MET A 90 -9.87 7.08 -14.77
N ASP A 91 -10.82 6.35 -14.21
CA ASP A 91 -11.36 5.10 -14.77
C ASP A 91 -11.92 5.34 -16.17
N ARG A 92 -12.73 6.38 -16.37
CA ARG A 92 -13.25 6.73 -17.70
C ARG A 92 -12.15 7.06 -18.71
N ARG A 93 -11.05 7.67 -18.27
CA ARG A 93 -9.90 7.96 -19.13
C ARG A 93 -9.14 6.68 -19.47
N LEU A 94 -8.92 5.82 -18.48
CA LEU A 94 -8.28 4.52 -18.66
C LEU A 94 -9.07 3.66 -19.65
N THR A 95 -10.39 3.55 -19.51
CA THR A 95 -11.23 2.82 -20.47
C THR A 95 -11.09 3.34 -21.90
N ARG A 96 -10.99 4.66 -22.10
CA ARG A 96 -10.75 5.24 -23.45
C ARG A 96 -9.36 4.93 -23.98
N VAL A 97 -8.36 4.93 -23.12
CA VAL A 97 -6.99 4.54 -23.48
C VAL A 97 -6.96 3.07 -23.85
N GLU A 98 -7.58 2.19 -23.05
CA GLU A 98 -7.73 0.76 -23.33
C GLU A 98 -8.40 0.52 -24.69
N GLN A 99 -9.53 1.17 -24.97
CA GLN A 99 -10.23 1.07 -26.26
C GLN A 99 -9.42 1.60 -27.45
N THR A 100 -8.59 2.63 -27.23
CA THR A 100 -7.71 3.17 -28.29
C THR A 100 -6.53 2.24 -28.53
N LEU A 101 -5.98 1.65 -27.46
CA LEU A 101 -4.91 0.66 -27.55
C LEU A 101 -5.41 -0.60 -28.25
N GLU A 102 -6.58 -1.12 -27.92
CA GLU A 102 -7.17 -2.31 -28.55
C GLU A 102 -7.30 -2.16 -30.07
N LYS A 103 -7.74 -0.99 -30.56
CA LYS A 103 -7.81 -0.70 -32.00
C LYS A 103 -6.44 -0.62 -32.67
N LEU A 104 -5.44 -0.06 -31.99
CA LEU A 104 -4.06 -0.02 -32.51
C LEU A 104 -3.40 -1.41 -32.49
N THR A 105 -3.77 -2.29 -31.56
CA THR A 105 -3.22 -3.65 -31.49
C THR A 105 -3.69 -4.52 -32.66
N VAL A 106 -4.97 -4.45 -33.05
CA VAL A 106 -5.50 -5.19 -34.22
C VAL A 106 -4.78 -4.77 -35.51
N ASP A 107 -4.61 -3.46 -35.73
CA ASP A 107 -3.91 -2.95 -36.92
C ASP A 107 -2.44 -3.40 -36.97
N VAL A 108 -1.76 -3.46 -35.81
CA VAL A 108 -0.36 -3.89 -35.73
C VAL A 108 -0.21 -5.39 -35.93
N GLU A 109 -1.14 -6.21 -35.44
CA GLU A 109 -1.13 -7.66 -35.69
C GLU A 109 -1.34 -8.00 -37.15
N ASP A 110 -2.30 -7.36 -37.81
CA ASP A 110 -2.56 -7.57 -39.23
C ASP A 110 -1.40 -7.06 -40.10
N GLU A 111 -0.82 -5.90 -39.76
CA GLU A 111 0.42 -5.42 -40.39
C GLU A 111 1.56 -6.43 -40.19
N ALA A 112 1.75 -6.93 -38.97
CA ALA A 112 2.79 -7.91 -38.65
C ALA A 112 2.65 -9.17 -39.52
N ARG A 113 1.45 -9.76 -39.57
CA ARG A 113 1.17 -10.98 -40.36
C ARG A 113 1.44 -10.72 -41.85
N SER A 114 1.03 -9.57 -42.38
CA SER A 114 1.25 -9.22 -43.79
C SER A 114 2.74 -9.05 -44.12
N ILE A 115 3.46 -8.26 -43.31
CA ILE A 115 4.89 -7.99 -43.51
C ILE A 115 5.74 -9.25 -43.33
N ILE A 116 5.50 -10.03 -42.27
CA ILE A 116 6.27 -11.25 -42.01
C ILE A 116 6.01 -12.27 -43.12
N ARG A 117 4.76 -12.46 -43.56
CA ARG A 117 4.44 -13.36 -44.68
C ARG A 117 5.19 -12.97 -45.95
N TYR A 118 5.19 -11.69 -46.30
CA TYR A 118 5.95 -11.18 -47.45
C TYR A 118 7.45 -11.47 -47.30
N ARG A 119 8.03 -11.19 -46.13
CA ARG A 119 9.46 -11.42 -45.85
C ARG A 119 9.83 -12.90 -45.89
N LEU A 120 9.00 -13.78 -45.35
CA LEU A 120 9.20 -15.24 -45.40
C LEU A 120 9.20 -15.73 -46.85
N ARG A 121 8.26 -15.25 -47.69
CA ARG A 121 8.17 -15.64 -49.10
C ARG A 121 9.35 -15.12 -49.92
N GLU A 122 9.65 -13.82 -49.84
CA GLU A 122 10.65 -13.19 -50.71
C GLU A 122 12.10 -13.43 -50.28
N GLU A 123 12.38 -13.49 -48.97
CA GLU A 123 13.75 -13.61 -48.47
C GLU A 123 14.15 -15.04 -48.10
N LEU A 124 13.18 -15.88 -47.73
CA LEU A 124 13.44 -17.26 -47.31
C LEU A 124 12.80 -18.30 -48.24
N GLY A 125 12.01 -17.89 -49.23
CA GLY A 125 11.31 -18.81 -50.14
C GLY A 125 10.23 -19.65 -49.46
N LEU A 126 9.73 -19.21 -48.31
CA LEU A 126 8.77 -19.95 -47.48
C LEU A 126 7.36 -19.37 -47.65
N ASP A 127 6.45 -20.15 -48.24
CA ASP A 127 5.06 -19.75 -48.40
C ASP A 127 4.21 -20.24 -47.23
N ILE A 128 4.07 -19.38 -46.20
CA ILE A 128 3.36 -19.71 -44.95
C ILE A 128 2.20 -18.74 -44.74
N GLU A 129 1.00 -19.29 -44.57
CA GLU A 129 -0.15 -18.53 -44.10
C GLU A 129 0.00 -18.19 -42.61
N LEU A 130 -0.16 -16.91 -42.27
CA LEU A 130 -0.04 -16.39 -40.90
C LEU A 130 -1.39 -15.88 -40.39
N GLY A 131 -1.75 -16.29 -39.16
CA GLY A 131 -2.95 -15.86 -38.43
C GLY A 131 -2.72 -15.82 -36.92
N SER A 132 -3.77 -15.61 -36.12
CA SER A 132 -3.70 -15.83 -34.66
C SER A 132 -3.91 -17.31 -34.32
N LEU A 133 -3.32 -17.76 -33.22
CA LEU A 133 -3.64 -19.05 -32.60
C LEU A 133 -4.27 -18.80 -31.24
N VAL A 134 -5.57 -19.06 -31.13
CA VAL A 134 -6.34 -18.91 -29.89
C VAL A 134 -6.61 -20.29 -29.28
N LEU A 135 -6.15 -20.48 -28.04
CA LEU A 135 -6.31 -21.69 -27.23
C LEU A 135 -6.97 -21.31 -25.89
N PRO A 136 -7.50 -22.26 -25.11
CA PRO A 136 -8.26 -21.97 -23.88
C PRO A 136 -7.56 -21.08 -22.85
N ASP A 137 -6.23 -21.14 -22.76
CA ASP A 137 -5.39 -20.46 -21.78
C ASP A 137 -4.23 -19.66 -22.42
N LEU A 138 -4.22 -19.54 -23.75
CA LEU A 138 -3.10 -18.98 -24.49
C LEU A 138 -3.55 -18.36 -25.81
N GLU A 139 -3.02 -17.20 -26.14
CA GLU A 139 -3.16 -16.57 -27.45
C GLU A 139 -1.79 -16.20 -28.02
N ILE A 140 -1.55 -16.59 -29.27
CA ILE A 140 -0.38 -16.22 -30.06
C ILE A 140 -0.82 -15.31 -31.20
N ASP A 141 -0.27 -14.10 -31.23
CA ASP A 141 -0.66 -13.05 -32.17
C ASP A 141 -0.30 -13.43 -33.61
N ILE A 142 0.88 -14.04 -33.81
CA ILE A 142 1.40 -14.46 -35.12
C ILE A 142 1.73 -15.95 -35.06
N TYR A 143 0.99 -16.76 -35.81
CA TYR A 143 1.18 -18.20 -35.91
C TYR A 143 1.03 -18.67 -37.35
N GLY A 144 1.88 -19.61 -37.76
CA GLY A 144 1.76 -20.29 -39.05
C GLY A 144 2.64 -21.53 -39.12
N VAL A 145 2.29 -22.45 -40.02
CA VAL A 145 2.95 -23.75 -40.16
C VAL A 145 3.15 -24.07 -41.63
N ALA A 146 4.33 -24.58 -41.98
CA ALA A 146 4.62 -25.21 -43.27
C ALA A 146 5.59 -26.38 -43.05
N ASP A 147 5.21 -27.57 -43.51
CA ASP A 147 6.01 -28.80 -43.37
C ASP A 147 6.58 -29.03 -41.94
N ASP A 148 7.91 -28.94 -41.79
CA ASP A 148 8.66 -29.13 -40.55
C ASP A 148 8.95 -27.83 -39.79
N LEU A 149 8.34 -26.72 -40.22
CA LEU A 149 8.56 -25.37 -39.70
C LEU A 149 7.27 -24.77 -39.13
N CYS A 150 7.39 -24.07 -38.01
CA CYS A 150 6.35 -23.16 -37.53
C CYS A 150 6.93 -21.78 -37.18
N VAL A 151 6.09 -20.77 -37.33
CA VAL A 151 6.35 -19.39 -36.90
C VAL A 151 5.48 -19.11 -35.69
N ILE A 152 6.07 -18.57 -34.63
CA ILE A 152 5.37 -18.07 -33.45
C ILE A 152 5.83 -16.64 -33.15
N GLY A 153 4.90 -15.75 -32.83
CA GLY A 153 5.28 -14.37 -32.59
C GLY A 153 4.30 -13.51 -31.81
N GLU A 154 4.86 -12.40 -31.34
CA GLU A 154 4.18 -11.34 -30.61
C GLU A 154 4.22 -10.05 -31.45
N ALA A 155 3.10 -9.34 -31.54
CA ALA A 155 3.02 -8.06 -32.23
C ALA A 155 2.72 -6.94 -31.23
N THR A 156 3.50 -5.86 -31.24
CA THR A 156 3.26 -4.73 -30.32
C THR A 156 3.72 -3.40 -30.87
N VAL A 157 2.98 -2.32 -30.62
CA VAL A 157 3.35 -0.96 -31.07
C VAL A 157 4.72 -0.54 -30.52
N ARG A 158 5.00 -0.83 -29.25
CA ARG A 158 6.26 -0.48 -28.57
C ARG A 158 6.77 -1.67 -27.77
N GLY A 159 7.88 -2.25 -28.20
CA GLY A 159 8.48 -3.43 -27.55
C GLY A 159 9.64 -3.07 -26.63
N GLY A 160 9.51 -3.46 -25.36
CA GLY A 160 10.64 -3.64 -24.43
C GLY A 160 10.91 -5.12 -24.18
N VAL A 161 11.83 -5.44 -23.26
CA VAL A 161 12.19 -6.82 -22.90
C VAL A 161 10.98 -7.66 -22.47
N SER A 162 9.92 -7.04 -21.94
CA SER A 162 8.67 -7.72 -21.59
C SER A 162 7.98 -8.41 -22.77
N ALA A 163 8.08 -7.87 -24.00
CA ALA A 163 7.52 -8.52 -25.19
C ALA A 163 8.24 -9.84 -25.50
N LEU A 164 9.57 -9.86 -25.33
CA LEU A 164 10.38 -11.07 -25.46
C LEU A 164 10.05 -12.09 -24.37
N VAL A 165 9.93 -11.64 -23.12
CA VAL A 165 9.54 -12.52 -22.00
C VAL A 165 8.19 -13.16 -22.26
N LYS A 166 7.19 -12.38 -22.67
CA LYS A 166 5.86 -12.90 -23.04
C LYS A 166 5.95 -13.95 -24.15
N LEU A 167 6.65 -13.67 -25.25
CA LEU A 167 6.80 -14.62 -26.34
C LEU A 167 7.43 -15.94 -25.88
N LEU A 168 8.47 -15.87 -25.04
CA LEU A 168 9.13 -17.06 -24.49
C LEU A 168 8.23 -17.86 -23.54
N GLU A 169 7.47 -17.17 -22.67
CA GLU A 169 6.48 -17.81 -21.80
C GLU A 169 5.37 -18.49 -22.62
N LYS A 170 4.83 -17.80 -23.62
CA LYS A 170 3.84 -18.34 -24.56
C LYS A 170 4.39 -19.58 -25.30
N ALA A 171 5.64 -19.53 -25.75
CA ALA A 171 6.31 -20.67 -26.39
C ALA A 171 6.47 -21.88 -25.43
N GLU A 172 6.77 -21.62 -24.16
CA GLU A 172 6.90 -22.68 -23.15
C GLU A 172 5.54 -23.33 -22.81
N VAL A 173 4.47 -22.54 -22.77
CA VAL A 173 3.10 -23.07 -22.65
C VAL A 173 2.75 -23.94 -23.85
N LEU A 174 3.09 -23.53 -25.08
CA LEU A 174 2.91 -24.38 -26.26
C LEU A 174 3.69 -25.69 -26.14
N ARG A 175 4.97 -25.66 -25.75
CA ARG A 175 5.78 -26.88 -25.61
C ARG A 175 5.21 -27.86 -24.58
N SER A 176 4.74 -27.33 -23.46
CA SER A 176 4.29 -28.15 -22.33
C SER A 176 2.86 -28.67 -22.47
N ARG A 177 1.93 -27.85 -23.01
CA ARG A 177 0.49 -28.16 -23.05
C ARG A 177 -0.03 -28.47 -24.46
N TYR A 178 0.59 -27.90 -25.49
CA TYR A 178 0.13 -27.99 -26.88
C TYR A 178 1.27 -28.36 -27.86
N PRO A 179 2.04 -29.43 -27.58
CA PRO A 179 3.23 -29.75 -28.38
C PRO A 179 2.91 -30.05 -29.86
N ASP A 180 1.67 -30.46 -30.17
CA ASP A 180 1.17 -30.68 -31.54
C ASP A 180 1.10 -29.39 -32.38
N LYS A 181 1.08 -28.23 -31.72
CA LYS A 181 1.11 -26.91 -32.37
C LYS A 181 2.52 -26.43 -32.70
N LEU A 182 3.56 -27.14 -32.27
CA LEU A 182 4.94 -26.82 -32.62
C LEU A 182 5.46 -27.75 -33.72
N ARG A 183 6.53 -27.31 -34.38
CA ARG A 183 7.27 -28.08 -35.38
C ARG A 183 8.75 -28.11 -35.01
N PRO A 184 9.51 -29.11 -35.53
CA PRO A 184 10.93 -29.25 -35.21
C PRO A 184 11.74 -27.97 -35.40
N LYS A 185 11.46 -27.21 -36.47
CA LYS A 185 12.01 -25.88 -36.67
C LYS A 185 10.98 -24.85 -36.22
N THR A 186 11.40 -23.92 -35.37
CA THR A 186 10.55 -22.84 -34.87
C THR A 186 11.23 -21.50 -35.10
N ILE A 187 10.61 -20.62 -35.88
CA ILE A 187 11.01 -19.21 -35.98
C ILE A 187 10.21 -18.43 -34.95
N MET A 188 10.93 -17.85 -33.98
CA MET A 188 10.36 -16.91 -33.03
C MET A 188 10.50 -15.48 -33.56
N VAL A 189 9.40 -14.74 -33.62
CA VAL A 189 9.37 -13.39 -34.17
C VAL A 189 8.68 -12.39 -33.25
N ILE A 190 9.24 -11.19 -33.12
CA ILE A 190 8.60 -10.06 -32.47
C ILE A 190 8.48 -8.96 -33.51
N TYR A 191 7.25 -8.57 -33.83
CA TYR A 191 6.97 -7.43 -34.68
C TYR A 191 6.70 -6.19 -33.83
N VAL A 192 7.42 -5.10 -34.10
CA VAL A 192 7.23 -3.84 -33.38
C VAL A 192 7.24 -2.62 -34.28
N SER A 193 6.43 -1.61 -33.98
CA SER A 193 6.58 -0.30 -34.63
C SER A 193 7.81 0.45 -34.09
N LEU A 194 8.12 0.27 -32.80
CA LEU A 194 9.29 0.84 -32.13
C LEU A 194 9.90 -0.13 -31.11
N ALA A 195 11.16 -0.54 -31.32
CA ALA A 195 11.94 -1.30 -30.35
C ALA A 195 12.71 -0.37 -29.38
N LEU A 196 12.70 -0.71 -28.09
CA LEU A 196 13.65 -0.14 -27.12
C LEU A 196 15.03 -0.82 -27.27
N PRO A 197 16.16 -0.11 -27.03
CA PRO A 197 17.50 -0.67 -27.24
C PRO A 197 17.75 -2.00 -26.54
N GLU A 198 17.26 -2.16 -25.31
CA GLU A 198 17.45 -3.36 -24.49
C GLU A 198 16.77 -4.59 -25.10
N LEU A 199 15.66 -4.40 -25.81
CA LEU A 199 14.98 -5.48 -26.53
C LEU A 199 15.82 -5.96 -27.71
N VAL A 200 16.48 -5.06 -28.43
CA VAL A 200 17.32 -5.42 -29.60
C VAL A 200 18.49 -6.29 -29.14
N ASP A 201 19.15 -5.91 -28.05
CA ASP A 201 20.27 -6.66 -27.49
C ASP A 201 19.82 -8.03 -26.98
N GLU A 202 18.69 -8.10 -26.27
CA GLU A 202 18.21 -9.36 -25.70
C GLU A 202 17.64 -10.30 -26.76
N ALA A 203 16.95 -9.78 -27.78
CA ALA A 203 16.49 -10.55 -28.92
C ALA A 203 17.67 -11.19 -29.68
N ARG A 204 18.77 -10.44 -29.86
CA ARG A 204 20.01 -10.96 -30.47
C ARG A 204 20.61 -12.11 -29.68
N LYS A 205 20.66 -12.00 -28.34
CA LYS A 205 21.17 -13.08 -27.47
C LYS A 205 20.31 -14.33 -27.52
N ARG A 206 19.01 -14.18 -27.72
CA ARG A 206 18.02 -15.28 -27.72
C ARG A 206 17.71 -15.83 -29.12
N GLY A 207 18.29 -15.26 -30.17
CA GLY A 207 18.03 -15.68 -31.55
C GLY A 207 16.59 -15.42 -32.01
N VAL A 208 15.93 -14.40 -31.45
CA VAL A 208 14.54 -14.06 -31.80
C VAL A 208 14.53 -12.98 -32.88
N TRP A 209 13.84 -13.22 -33.98
CA TRP A 209 13.71 -12.26 -35.07
C TRP A 209 12.94 -11.02 -34.61
N LEU A 210 13.57 -9.85 -34.68
CA LEU A 210 12.97 -8.58 -34.28
C LEU A 210 12.92 -7.63 -35.48
N LEU A 211 11.73 -7.25 -35.91
CA LEU A 211 11.52 -6.43 -37.10
C LEU A 211 10.37 -5.43 -36.95
N LYS A 212 10.35 -4.48 -37.88
CA LYS A 212 9.28 -3.50 -38.13
C LYS A 212 8.93 -3.50 -39.63
N ALA A 213 7.86 -2.80 -40.02
CA ALA A 213 7.46 -2.67 -41.42
C ALA A 213 8.61 -2.34 -42.38
N THR A 214 9.50 -1.43 -41.97
CA THR A 214 10.55 -0.86 -42.83
C THR A 214 11.89 -1.59 -42.77
N GLY A 215 12.07 -2.60 -41.92
CA GLY A 215 13.38 -3.19 -41.72
C GLY A 215 13.50 -4.09 -40.49
N ASP A 216 14.66 -4.71 -40.38
CA ASP A 216 15.01 -5.60 -39.27
C ASP A 216 15.83 -4.83 -38.23
N TYR A 217 15.50 -5.01 -36.95
CA TYR A 217 16.41 -4.64 -35.86
C TYR A 217 17.46 -5.74 -35.64
N TYR A 218 17.04 -7.00 -35.78
CA TYR A 218 17.90 -8.17 -35.75
C TYR A 218 17.20 -9.34 -36.44
N LYS A 219 17.90 -10.01 -37.38
CA LYS A 219 17.44 -11.23 -38.05
C LYS A 219 18.37 -12.40 -37.69
N PRO A 220 17.86 -13.50 -37.12
CA PRO A 220 18.65 -14.70 -36.85
C PRO A 220 19.02 -15.42 -38.15
N GLU A 221 20.02 -16.29 -38.08
CA GLU A 221 20.26 -17.29 -39.13
C GLU A 221 19.18 -18.36 -39.02
N ILE A 222 18.38 -18.55 -40.08
CA ILE A 222 17.20 -19.43 -40.15
C ILE A 222 17.50 -20.60 -41.08
#